data_AF-A0A7V9FW57-F1
#
_entry.id   AF-A0A7V9FW57-F1
#
_cell.length_a   1.000
_cell.length_b   1.000
_cell.length_c   1.000
_cell.angle_alpha   90.00
_cell.angle_beta   90.00
_cell.angle_gamma   90.00
#
_symmetry.space_group_name_H-M   'P 1'
#
loop_
_entity.id
_entity.type
_entity.pdbx_description
1 polymer ?
#
loop_
_entity_poly.entity_id
_entity_poly.type
_entity_poly.pdbx_seq_one_letter_code
_entity_poly.pdbx_strand_id
1 'polypeptide(L)'
;MRRPFRHSRSRKWPDQHRVGVQLRRLVTSVWVAGRQNGSPENACEEAAARCVAAYREHMAYLAEQPLLARSYERLDVDRLQTTATRGTLRKEIKRAAKRARRRTSDRALPRFTQQRDGTRRIVEEPPLITRPDPAQANQIAEALDSYLQTLPPHWARILAGYSISDIAHKVVGVGSVGMRAYIALCQGSSPDDVVFLQLKQARRSVVARFVHGDSAWHAHQGQRVVEYQQALQTVSDPLLGWTTVGDHQYYVRQFRDMKGAVTVDGIDACALANYAGICGLLLAKGHARTSGASMIAGYLGSSDHIDRAMCRFARRYAEQTERDYQALLAAVAQGVLHAEAGP
;
A
#
# COMPACT_ATOMS: atom_id res chain seq x y z
N MET A 1 -34.55 -19.01 17.84
CA MET A 1 -33.70 -17.90 18.34
C MET A 1 -32.29 -18.06 17.76
N ARG A 2 -31.82 -17.16 16.88
CA ARG A 2 -30.43 -17.20 16.38
C ARG A 2 -29.54 -16.48 17.38
N ARG A 3 -28.68 -17.22 18.08
CA ARG A 3 -27.68 -16.64 19.00
C ARG A 3 -26.50 -16.12 18.15
N PRO A 4 -26.24 -14.80 18.08
CA PRO A 4 -25.09 -14.28 17.37
C PRO A 4 -23.80 -14.73 18.06
N PHE A 5 -22.72 -14.88 17.27
CA PHE A 5 -21.38 -15.06 17.83
C PHE A 5 -21.08 -13.89 18.77
N ARG A 6 -20.82 -14.16 20.05
CA ARG A 6 -20.35 -13.14 21.00
C ARG A 6 -18.89 -12.83 20.69
N HIS A 7 -18.65 -11.76 19.95
CA HIS A 7 -17.32 -11.19 19.88
C HIS A 7 -17.10 -10.38 21.17
N SER A 8 -16.23 -10.88 22.04
CA SER A 8 -15.84 -10.16 23.26
C SER A 8 -14.93 -8.99 22.89
N ARG A 9 -15.15 -7.86 23.59
CA ARG A 9 -14.56 -6.52 23.45
C ARG A 9 -15.36 -5.54 22.59
N SER A 10 -15.86 -4.52 23.28
CA SER A 10 -16.41 -3.27 22.79
C SER A 10 -15.46 -2.57 21.81
N ARG A 11 -15.46 -2.96 20.54
CA ARG A 11 -15.02 -2.06 19.48
C ARG A 11 -16.25 -1.30 19.02
N LYS A 12 -16.47 -0.11 19.61
CA LYS A 12 -17.33 0.91 18.99
C LYS A 12 -16.92 0.96 17.51
N TRP A 13 -17.81 0.56 16.62
CA TRP A 13 -17.60 0.63 15.18
C TRP A 13 -17.37 2.11 14.80
N PRO A 14 -16.16 2.51 14.37
CA PRO A 14 -15.88 3.91 14.10
C PRO A 14 -16.14 4.24 12.62
N ASP A 15 -17.27 4.90 12.42
CA ASP A 15 -17.52 6.02 11.49
C ASP A 15 -17.46 5.86 9.97
N GLN A 16 -18.58 6.28 9.36
CA GLN A 16 -18.76 6.72 7.97
C GLN A 16 -17.65 7.67 7.49
N HIS A 17 -16.99 8.41 8.40
CA HIS A 17 -15.88 9.31 8.10
C HIS A 17 -14.66 8.63 7.46
N ARG A 18 -14.37 7.35 7.78
CA ARG A 18 -13.18 6.65 7.24
C ARG A 18 -13.29 6.36 5.74
N VAL A 19 -14.46 5.88 5.34
CA VAL A 19 -14.77 5.54 3.95
C VAL A 19 -14.69 6.77 3.07
N GLY A 20 -15.24 7.89 3.56
CA GLY A 20 -15.18 9.17 2.89
C GLY A 20 -13.75 9.66 2.64
N VAL A 21 -12.84 9.53 3.60
CA VAL A 21 -11.45 10.00 3.44
C VAL A 21 -10.71 9.24 2.35
N GLN A 22 -10.83 7.92 2.27
CA GLN A 22 -10.11 7.13 1.27
C GLN A 22 -10.65 7.36 -0.14
N LEU A 23 -11.97 7.44 -0.29
CA LEU A 23 -12.60 7.74 -1.58
C LEU A 23 -12.21 9.15 -2.06
N ARG A 24 -12.29 10.15 -1.19
CA ARG A 24 -11.85 11.53 -1.47
C ARG A 24 -10.40 11.60 -1.93
N ARG A 25 -9.50 10.90 -1.24
CA ARG A 25 -8.08 10.83 -1.64
C ARG A 25 -7.92 10.20 -3.01
N LEU A 26 -8.59 9.08 -3.28
CA LEU A 26 -8.52 8.39 -4.56
C LEU A 26 -9.00 9.29 -5.71
N VAL A 27 -10.17 9.90 -5.61
CA VAL A 27 -10.71 10.77 -6.68
C VAL A 27 -9.87 12.02 -6.89
N THR A 28 -9.29 12.56 -5.81
CA THR A 28 -8.34 13.68 -5.91
C THR A 28 -7.09 13.27 -6.68
N SER A 29 -6.52 12.10 -6.37
CA SER A 29 -5.36 11.56 -7.07
C SER A 29 -5.64 11.31 -8.56
N VAL A 30 -6.84 10.83 -8.91
CA VAL A 30 -7.27 10.69 -10.31
C VAL A 30 -7.30 12.05 -11.02
N TRP A 31 -7.85 13.09 -10.38
CA TRP A 31 -7.91 14.43 -10.96
C TRP A 31 -6.53 15.05 -11.15
N VAL A 32 -5.67 14.95 -10.14
CA VAL A 32 -4.29 15.44 -10.20
C VAL A 32 -3.51 14.74 -11.31
N ALA A 33 -3.63 13.41 -11.42
CA ALA A 33 -3.00 12.65 -12.50
C ALA A 33 -3.51 13.07 -13.90
N GLY A 34 -4.81 13.35 -14.03
CA GLY A 34 -5.39 13.86 -15.27
C GLY A 34 -4.78 15.20 -15.69
N ARG A 35 -4.70 16.16 -14.76
CA ARG A 35 -4.06 17.46 -15.01
C ARG A 35 -2.57 17.33 -15.33
N GLN A 36 -1.84 16.51 -14.58
CA GLN A 36 -0.42 16.25 -14.82
C GLN A 36 -0.17 15.67 -16.22
N ASN A 37 -1.09 14.87 -16.74
CA ASN A 37 -1.04 14.31 -18.10
C ASN A 37 -1.62 15.27 -19.17
N GLY A 38 -2.01 16.49 -18.83
CA GLY A 38 -2.58 17.47 -19.76
C GLY A 38 -4.01 17.17 -20.20
N SER A 39 -4.75 16.33 -19.48
CA SER A 39 -6.15 16.06 -19.79
C SER A 39 -7.03 17.28 -19.49
N PRO A 40 -8.05 17.57 -20.32
CA PRO A 40 -8.98 18.65 -20.05
C PRO A 40 -9.85 18.36 -18.80
N GLU A 41 -10.41 19.40 -18.18
CA GLU A 41 -11.17 19.28 -16.93
C GLU A 41 -12.36 18.33 -17.03
N ASN A 42 -13.08 18.32 -18.16
CA ASN A 42 -14.19 17.40 -18.38
C ASN A 42 -13.75 15.93 -18.41
N ALA A 43 -12.55 15.65 -18.92
CA ALA A 43 -11.97 14.29 -18.90
C ALA A 43 -11.52 13.89 -17.48
N CYS A 44 -10.99 14.83 -16.70
CA CYS A 44 -10.67 14.60 -15.29
C CYS A 44 -11.93 14.31 -14.48
N GLU A 45 -13.01 15.05 -14.75
CA GLU A 45 -14.34 14.83 -14.17
C GLU A 45 -14.89 13.46 -14.53
N GLU A 46 -14.84 13.07 -15.81
CA GLU A 46 -15.27 11.75 -16.27
C GLU A 46 -14.50 10.62 -15.56
N ALA A 47 -13.18 10.75 -15.43
CA ALA A 47 -12.36 9.76 -14.74
C ALA A 47 -12.70 9.65 -13.24
N ALA A 48 -12.90 10.78 -12.56
CA ALA A 48 -13.33 10.81 -11.16
C ALA A 48 -14.75 10.23 -10.99
N ALA A 49 -15.69 10.60 -11.85
CA ALA A 49 -17.06 10.08 -11.83
C ALA A 49 -17.07 8.57 -12.02
N ARG A 50 -16.31 8.06 -12.99
CA ARG A 50 -16.19 6.62 -13.26
C ARG A 50 -15.57 5.86 -12.08
N CYS A 51 -14.60 6.45 -11.38
CA CYS A 51 -14.05 5.88 -10.16
C CYS A 51 -15.12 5.70 -9.08
N VAL A 52 -15.95 6.72 -8.86
CA VAL A 52 -16.95 6.71 -7.79
C VAL A 52 -18.14 5.83 -8.15
N ALA A 53 -18.59 5.85 -9.41
CA ALA A 53 -19.62 4.97 -9.91
C ALA A 53 -19.21 3.49 -9.74
N ALA A 54 -17.99 3.14 -10.17
CA ALA A 54 -17.46 1.78 -10.00
C ALA A 54 -17.35 1.38 -8.52
N TYR A 55 -16.95 2.32 -7.65
CA TYR A 55 -16.94 2.10 -6.21
C TYR A 55 -18.36 1.81 -5.68
N ARG A 56 -19.34 2.66 -5.99
CA ARG A 56 -20.73 2.55 -5.53
C ARG A 56 -21.40 1.28 -6.01
N GLU A 57 -21.31 1.00 -7.30
CA GLU A 57 -21.92 -0.18 -7.94
C GLU A 57 -21.33 -1.48 -7.39
N HIS A 58 -20.00 -1.53 -7.22
CA HIS A 58 -19.36 -2.72 -6.68
C HIS A 58 -19.67 -2.91 -5.18
N MET A 59 -19.80 -1.83 -4.41
CA MET A 59 -20.28 -1.90 -3.03
C MET A 59 -21.71 -2.45 -2.95
N ALA A 60 -22.61 -2.03 -3.83
CA ALA A 60 -23.97 -2.55 -3.92
C ALA A 60 -23.98 -4.05 -4.25
N TYR A 61 -23.23 -4.46 -5.29
CA TYR A 61 -23.05 -5.87 -5.63
C TYR A 61 -22.53 -6.70 -4.45
N LEU A 62 -21.48 -6.23 -3.78
CA LEU A 62 -20.90 -6.92 -2.63
C LEU A 62 -21.87 -6.96 -1.43
N ALA A 63 -22.76 -5.99 -1.29
CA ALA A 63 -23.78 -5.98 -0.24
C ALA A 63 -24.85 -7.07 -0.40
N GLU A 64 -24.99 -7.65 -1.59
CA GLU A 64 -25.94 -8.74 -1.90
C GLU A 64 -25.32 -10.13 -1.77
N GLN A 65 -23.98 -10.24 -1.77
CA GLN A 65 -23.30 -11.55 -1.72
C GLN A 65 -23.39 -12.20 -0.34
N PRO A 66 -23.23 -13.52 -0.17
CA PRO A 66 -23.09 -14.13 1.15
C PRO A 66 -21.86 -13.61 1.91
N LEU A 67 -21.98 -13.34 3.23
CA LEU A 67 -20.92 -12.70 4.03
C LEU A 67 -19.55 -13.38 3.91
N LEU A 68 -19.52 -14.71 3.99
CA LEU A 68 -18.28 -15.47 3.88
C LEU A 68 -17.74 -15.48 2.43
N ALA A 69 -18.62 -15.61 1.43
CA ALA A 69 -18.23 -15.60 0.02
C ALA A 69 -17.57 -14.28 -0.40
N ARG A 70 -18.05 -13.13 0.12
CA ARG A 70 -17.41 -11.81 -0.07
C ARG A 70 -15.92 -11.82 0.29
N SER A 71 -15.54 -12.60 1.32
CA SER A 71 -14.14 -12.68 1.78
C SER A 71 -13.23 -13.48 0.85
N TYR A 72 -13.79 -14.34 0.00
CA TYR A 72 -13.05 -15.14 -0.98
C TYR A 72 -13.01 -14.54 -2.37
N GLU A 73 -13.78 -13.48 -2.62
CA GLU A 73 -13.81 -12.83 -3.92
C GLU A 73 -12.39 -12.38 -4.31
N ARG A 74 -11.96 -12.77 -5.53
CA ARG A 74 -10.68 -12.41 -6.12
C ARG A 74 -10.93 -11.55 -7.35
N LEU A 75 -10.16 -10.47 -7.46
CA LEU A 75 -10.08 -9.71 -8.70
C LEU A 75 -8.89 -10.25 -9.48
N ASP A 76 -9.20 -11.09 -10.46
CA ASP A 76 -8.17 -11.58 -11.36
C ASP A 76 -7.78 -10.47 -12.36
N VAL A 77 -6.52 -10.47 -12.74
CA VAL A 77 -5.96 -9.63 -13.80
C VAL A 77 -6.77 -9.81 -15.09
N ASP A 78 -7.28 -11.00 -15.37
CA ASP A 78 -8.08 -11.25 -16.57
C ASP A 78 -9.42 -10.51 -16.54
N ARG A 79 -10.07 -10.42 -15.36
CA ARG A 79 -11.27 -9.58 -15.17
C ARG A 79 -10.94 -8.09 -15.26
N LEU A 80 -9.77 -7.66 -14.76
CA LEU A 80 -9.33 -6.27 -14.91
C LEU A 80 -9.01 -5.91 -16.37
N GLN A 81 -8.55 -6.89 -17.16
CA GLN A 81 -8.28 -6.70 -18.59
C GLN A 81 -9.54 -6.63 -19.44
N THR A 82 -10.60 -7.36 -19.10
CA THR A 82 -11.87 -7.29 -19.84
C THR A 82 -12.59 -5.97 -19.60
N THR A 83 -12.42 -5.35 -18.42
CA THR A 83 -12.95 -4.01 -18.12
C THR A 83 -12.16 -2.87 -18.79
N ALA A 84 -10.87 -3.08 -19.12
CA ALA A 84 -10.04 -2.09 -19.81
C ALA A 84 -10.34 -2.06 -21.32
N THR A 85 -11.26 -1.20 -21.75
CA THR A 85 -11.83 -1.22 -23.11
C THR A 85 -10.90 -0.79 -24.26
N ARG A 86 -9.62 -0.41 -24.02
CA ARG A 86 -8.65 -0.02 -25.09
C ARG A 86 -7.19 -0.36 -24.78
N GLY A 87 -6.37 -0.36 -25.83
CA GLY A 87 -5.06 -1.03 -25.91
C GLY A 87 -3.93 -0.49 -25.01
N THR A 88 -3.88 0.80 -24.65
CA THR A 88 -2.79 1.39 -23.84
C THR A 88 -2.84 0.91 -22.40
N LEU A 89 -3.98 1.06 -21.72
CA LEU A 89 -4.16 0.56 -20.35
C LEU A 89 -4.04 -0.97 -20.27
N ARG A 90 -4.64 -1.71 -21.21
CA ARG A 90 -4.53 -3.18 -21.22
C ARG A 90 -3.08 -3.63 -21.35
N LYS A 91 -2.28 -2.96 -22.20
CA LYS A 91 -0.83 -3.20 -22.31
C LYS A 91 -0.12 -2.90 -20.99
N GLU A 92 -0.43 -1.80 -20.31
CA GLU A 92 0.19 -1.47 -19.02
C GLU A 92 -0.20 -2.43 -17.90
N ILE A 93 -1.48 -2.85 -17.80
CA ILE A 93 -1.91 -3.90 -16.86
C ILE A 93 -1.17 -5.21 -17.15
N LYS A 94 -1.06 -5.61 -18.43
CA LYS A 94 -0.32 -6.82 -18.83
C LYS A 94 1.16 -6.71 -18.50
N ARG A 95 1.78 -5.54 -18.72
CA ARG A 95 3.17 -5.25 -18.35
C ARG A 95 3.35 -5.31 -16.84
N ALA A 96 2.49 -4.66 -16.06
CA ALA A 96 2.49 -4.70 -14.60
C ALA A 96 2.33 -6.12 -14.05
N ALA A 97 1.41 -6.91 -14.61
CA ALA A 97 1.19 -8.30 -14.23
C ALA A 97 2.37 -9.21 -14.62
N LYS A 98 2.97 -9.02 -15.81
CA LYS A 98 4.19 -9.73 -16.22
C LYS A 98 5.37 -9.38 -15.32
N ARG A 99 5.53 -8.09 -14.98
CA ARG A 99 6.50 -7.61 -13.97
C ARG A 99 6.23 -8.24 -12.61
N ALA A 100 4.96 -8.49 -12.26
CA ALA A 100 4.57 -9.11 -10.99
C ALA A 100 4.82 -10.62 -10.91
N ARG A 101 4.59 -11.35 -11.99
CA ARG A 101 4.84 -12.80 -12.05
C ARG A 101 6.32 -13.15 -12.10
N ARG A 102 7.17 -12.27 -12.63
CA ARG A 102 8.64 -12.46 -12.68
C ARG A 102 9.34 -12.27 -11.31
N ARG A 103 8.59 -12.15 -10.20
CA ARG A 103 9.07 -11.76 -8.85
C ARG A 103 9.32 -12.93 -7.88
N THR A 104 9.74 -14.10 -8.35
CA THR A 104 10.36 -15.05 -7.43
C THR A 104 11.67 -14.42 -6.92
N SER A 105 11.91 -14.49 -5.61
CA SER A 105 13.10 -13.99 -4.90
C SER A 105 14.41 -14.25 -5.66
N ASP A 106 14.45 -15.40 -6.34
CA ASP A 106 15.63 -15.99 -6.95
C ASP A 106 16.21 -15.18 -8.12
N ARG A 107 15.44 -14.30 -8.78
CA ARG A 107 15.95 -13.52 -9.94
C ARG A 107 16.39 -12.09 -9.61
N ALA A 108 16.06 -11.56 -8.43
CA ALA A 108 16.56 -10.25 -7.97
C ALA A 108 17.95 -10.36 -7.32
N LEU A 109 18.33 -11.58 -6.92
CA LEU A 109 19.58 -11.97 -6.28
C LEU A 109 20.85 -11.34 -6.89
N PRO A 110 21.14 -11.47 -8.20
CA PRO A 110 22.41 -11.02 -8.75
C PRO A 110 22.56 -9.50 -8.82
N ARG A 111 21.44 -8.76 -8.75
CA ARG A 111 21.45 -7.28 -8.82
C ARG A 111 21.56 -6.63 -7.45
N PHE A 112 21.08 -7.30 -6.41
CA PHE A 112 21.04 -6.75 -5.06
C PHE A 112 22.14 -7.27 -4.15
N THR A 113 22.86 -8.32 -4.56
CA THR A 113 23.92 -8.92 -3.75
C THR A 113 25.19 -9.16 -4.55
N GLN A 114 26.32 -9.08 -3.86
CA GLN A 114 27.64 -9.41 -4.36
C GLN A 114 28.27 -10.46 -3.44
N GLN A 115 29.15 -11.29 -3.97
CA GLN A 115 29.93 -12.22 -3.17
C GLN A 115 31.19 -11.51 -2.69
N ARG A 116 31.43 -11.51 -1.37
CA ARG A 116 32.61 -10.92 -0.75
C ARG A 116 33.08 -11.82 0.40
N ASP A 117 34.35 -12.22 0.37
CA ASP A 117 34.96 -13.08 1.39
C ASP A 117 34.19 -14.39 1.62
N GLY A 118 33.68 -15.00 0.54
CA GLY A 118 32.87 -16.22 0.61
C GLY A 118 31.43 -16.03 1.10
N THR A 119 31.06 -14.81 1.54
CA THR A 119 29.72 -14.48 2.04
C THR A 119 28.94 -13.62 1.04
N ARG A 120 27.64 -13.85 0.92
CA ARG A 120 26.76 -13.03 0.08
C ARG A 120 26.38 -11.77 0.86
N ARG A 121 26.57 -10.61 0.25
CA ARG A 121 26.32 -9.30 0.87
C ARG A 121 25.48 -8.42 -0.03
N ILE A 122 24.62 -7.59 0.56
CA ILE A 122 23.84 -6.57 -0.13
C ILE A 122 24.80 -5.52 -0.73
N VAL A 123 24.57 -5.16 -1.99
CA VAL A 123 25.35 -4.11 -2.68
C VAL A 123 25.02 -2.74 -2.07
N GLU A 124 26.04 -1.99 -1.69
CA GLU A 124 25.89 -0.62 -1.21
C GLU A 124 25.71 0.35 -2.37
N GLU A 125 24.79 1.30 -2.21
CA GLU A 125 24.50 2.34 -3.18
C GLU A 125 24.20 3.65 -2.41
N PRO A 126 25.20 4.30 -1.80
CA PRO A 126 24.96 5.51 -1.02
C PRO A 126 24.36 6.64 -1.88
N PRO A 127 23.37 7.42 -1.36
CA PRO A 127 22.78 7.34 -0.03
C PRO A 127 21.57 6.37 0.07
N LEU A 128 21.23 5.67 -1.02
CA LEU A 128 20.01 4.87 -1.13
C LEU A 128 20.09 3.53 -0.37
N ILE A 129 21.25 2.88 -0.38
CA ILE A 129 21.51 1.63 0.34
C ILE A 129 22.83 1.78 1.07
N THR A 130 22.80 1.76 2.39
CA THR A 130 23.97 1.97 3.24
C THR A 130 24.03 0.91 4.33
N ARG A 131 25.21 0.74 4.93
CA ARG A 131 25.38 -0.14 6.09
C ARG A 131 24.85 0.53 7.35
N PRO A 132 24.02 -0.15 8.16
CA PRO A 132 23.83 0.27 9.54
C PRO A 132 25.14 0.06 10.31
N ASP A 133 25.34 0.80 11.39
CA ASP A 133 26.43 0.52 12.32
C ASP A 133 26.25 -0.87 12.98
N PRO A 134 27.34 -1.48 13.51
CA PRO A 134 27.27 -2.83 14.07
C PRO A 134 26.27 -3.00 15.23
N ALA A 135 26.12 -1.99 16.09
CA ALA A 135 25.20 -2.06 17.21
C ALA A 135 23.74 -2.06 16.73
N GLN A 136 23.42 -1.20 15.75
CA GLN A 136 22.12 -1.15 15.13
C GLN A 136 21.81 -2.44 14.35
N ALA A 137 22.80 -3.03 13.67
CA ALA A 137 22.66 -4.31 12.98
C ALA A 137 22.30 -5.45 13.96
N ASN A 138 22.99 -5.52 15.11
CA ASN A 138 22.70 -6.51 16.16
C ASN A 138 21.28 -6.35 16.72
N GLN A 139 20.85 -5.12 17.02
CA GLN A 139 19.49 -4.86 17.47
C GLN A 139 18.43 -5.30 16.45
N ILE A 140 18.70 -5.11 15.15
CA ILE A 140 17.79 -5.56 14.09
C ILE A 140 17.74 -7.10 14.05
N ALA A 141 18.88 -7.77 14.20
CA ALA A 141 18.94 -9.22 14.24
C ALA A 141 18.14 -9.80 15.43
N GLU A 142 18.36 -9.29 16.64
CA GLU A 142 17.60 -9.69 17.83
C GLU A 142 16.09 -9.40 17.69
N ALA A 143 15.74 -8.26 17.09
CA ALA A 143 14.35 -7.94 16.84
C ALA A 143 13.68 -8.92 15.85
N LEU A 144 14.43 -9.53 14.94
CA LEU A 144 13.88 -10.52 14.02
C LEU A 144 13.49 -11.83 14.74
N ASP A 145 14.12 -12.17 15.85
CA ASP A 145 13.70 -13.30 16.69
C ASP A 145 12.30 -13.07 17.27
N SER A 146 12.04 -11.85 17.77
CA SER A 146 10.71 -11.46 18.27
C SER A 146 9.67 -11.44 17.15
N TYR A 147 10.07 -11.07 15.92
CA TYR A 147 9.17 -11.09 14.77
C TYR A 147 8.69 -12.50 14.41
N LEU A 148 9.53 -13.54 14.54
CA LEU A 148 9.13 -14.92 14.26
C LEU A 148 7.91 -15.36 15.10
N GLN A 149 7.79 -14.84 16.33
CA GLN A 149 6.66 -15.11 17.23
C GLN A 149 5.34 -14.48 16.74
N THR A 150 5.40 -13.53 15.81
CA THR A 150 4.22 -12.85 15.24
C THR A 150 3.67 -13.54 14.00
N LEU A 151 4.41 -14.48 13.42
CA LEU A 151 4.00 -15.22 12.23
C LEU A 151 3.06 -16.39 12.55
N PRO A 152 2.24 -16.84 11.58
CA PRO A 152 1.58 -18.13 11.70
C PRO A 152 2.60 -19.25 11.94
N PRO A 153 2.33 -20.24 12.84
CA PRO A 153 3.35 -21.20 13.29
C PRO A 153 4.05 -21.99 12.17
N HIS A 154 3.35 -22.30 11.08
CA HIS A 154 3.93 -23.02 9.95
C HIS A 154 4.93 -22.15 9.16
N TRP A 155 4.68 -20.84 9.01
CA TRP A 155 5.62 -19.92 8.38
C TRP A 155 6.79 -19.59 9.30
N ALA A 156 6.55 -19.45 10.60
CA ALA A 156 7.62 -19.26 11.59
C ALA A 156 8.63 -20.42 11.55
N ARG A 157 8.15 -21.67 11.48
CA ARG A 157 9.00 -22.86 11.38
C ARG A 157 9.86 -22.89 10.11
N ILE A 158 9.29 -22.49 8.97
CA ILE A 158 10.05 -22.41 7.72
C ILE A 158 11.13 -21.32 7.83
N LEU A 159 10.74 -20.12 8.31
CA LEU A 159 11.65 -18.99 8.35
C LEU A 159 12.76 -19.15 9.41
N ALA A 160 12.51 -19.90 10.48
CA ALA A 160 13.51 -20.24 11.50
C ALA A 160 14.66 -21.12 10.95
N GLY A 161 14.50 -21.73 9.78
CA GLY A 161 15.58 -22.45 9.09
C GLY A 161 16.55 -21.55 8.34
N TYR A 162 16.29 -20.24 8.25
CA TYR A 162 17.17 -19.27 7.61
C TYR A 162 18.04 -18.55 8.63
N SER A 163 19.29 -18.25 8.25
CA SER A 163 20.23 -17.42 9.02
C SER A 163 20.37 -16.05 8.39
N ILE A 164 20.46 -14.99 9.20
CA ILE A 164 20.73 -13.64 8.70
C ILE A 164 22.19 -13.57 8.25
N SER A 165 22.40 -13.30 6.97
CA SER A 165 23.74 -13.18 6.36
C SER A 165 24.18 -11.73 6.22
N ASP A 166 23.24 -10.80 6.04
CA ASP A 166 23.57 -9.39 5.87
C ASP A 166 22.39 -8.45 6.14
N ILE A 167 22.68 -7.22 6.58
CA ILE A 167 21.67 -6.17 6.82
C ILE A 167 22.11 -4.86 6.16
N ALA A 168 21.18 -4.18 5.50
CA ALA A 168 21.38 -2.86 4.93
C ALA A 168 20.23 -1.91 5.30
N HIS A 169 20.56 -0.65 5.53
CA HIS A 169 19.58 0.44 5.56
C HIS A 169 19.22 0.80 4.12
N LYS A 170 17.93 0.99 3.84
CA LYS A 170 17.43 1.38 2.52
C LYS A 170 16.52 2.59 2.61
N VAL A 171 16.88 3.66 1.91
CA VAL A 171 15.98 4.79 1.67
C VAL A 171 14.89 4.38 0.68
N VAL A 172 13.62 4.60 1.04
CA VAL A 172 12.47 4.08 0.29
C VAL A 172 11.52 5.17 -0.20
N GLY A 173 11.81 5.79 -1.35
CA GLY A 173 10.90 6.69 -2.06
C GLY A 173 10.47 7.96 -1.30
N VAL A 174 9.83 8.89 -2.01
CA VAL A 174 9.53 10.24 -1.50
C VAL A 174 8.60 10.27 -0.28
N GLY A 175 7.63 9.35 -0.21
CA GLY A 175 6.63 9.32 0.88
C GLY A 175 7.12 8.71 2.20
N SER A 176 8.39 8.31 2.30
CA SER A 176 8.97 7.74 3.52
C SER A 176 10.36 8.31 3.82
N VAL A 177 10.72 9.43 3.18
CA VAL A 177 11.90 10.22 3.57
C VAL A 177 11.73 10.61 5.04
N GLY A 178 12.74 10.31 5.85
CA GLY A 178 12.69 10.48 7.31
C GLY A 178 12.11 9.31 8.11
N MET A 179 11.74 8.18 7.47
CA MET A 179 11.39 6.94 8.15
C MET A 179 12.44 5.86 7.91
N ARG A 180 12.71 5.06 8.95
CA ARG A 180 13.70 3.98 8.90
C ARG A 180 13.17 2.78 8.13
N ALA A 181 14.00 2.26 7.23
CA ALA A 181 13.74 1.00 6.56
C ALA A 181 15.03 0.20 6.41
N TYR A 182 14.95 -1.09 6.72
CA TYR A 182 16.06 -2.02 6.65
C TYR A 182 15.70 -3.21 5.78
N ILE A 183 16.72 -3.82 5.17
CA ILE A 183 16.64 -5.09 4.46
C ILE A 183 17.58 -6.06 5.17
N ALA A 184 17.06 -7.21 5.56
CA ALA A 184 17.85 -8.35 6.01
C ALA A 184 17.88 -9.40 4.89
N LEU A 185 19.07 -9.83 4.50
CA LEU A 185 19.30 -10.97 3.62
C LEU A 185 19.43 -12.21 4.50
N CYS A 186 18.47 -13.12 4.39
CA CYS A 186 18.47 -14.40 5.08
C CYS A 186 18.83 -15.52 4.09
N GLN A 187 19.71 -16.44 4.49
CA GLN A 187 20.16 -17.57 3.69
C GLN A 187 19.75 -18.88 4.37
N GLY A 188 19.21 -19.81 3.58
CA GLY A 188 18.73 -21.11 4.03
C GLY A 188 19.74 -22.21 3.70
N SER A 189 19.25 -23.31 3.13
CA SER A 189 20.00 -24.57 3.02
C SER A 189 21.05 -24.60 1.91
N SER A 190 20.99 -23.66 0.97
CA SER A 190 21.96 -23.52 -0.12
C SER A 190 22.30 -22.04 -0.35
N PRO A 191 23.40 -21.73 -1.06
CA PRO A 191 23.76 -20.35 -1.39
C PRO A 191 22.69 -19.58 -2.19
N ASP A 192 21.81 -20.28 -2.91
CA ASP A 192 20.74 -19.67 -3.71
C ASP A 192 19.37 -19.71 -3.02
N ASP A 193 19.25 -20.43 -1.90
CA ASP A 193 18.08 -20.41 -1.03
C ASP A 193 18.12 -19.17 -0.15
N VAL A 194 17.51 -18.08 -0.60
CA VAL A 194 17.50 -16.81 0.12
C VAL A 194 16.13 -16.19 0.25
N VAL A 195 15.95 -15.45 1.33
CA VAL A 195 14.79 -14.60 1.57
C VAL A 195 15.28 -13.22 1.96
N PHE A 196 14.75 -12.18 1.31
CA PHE A 196 14.96 -10.82 1.76
C PHE A 196 13.77 -10.39 2.61
N LEU A 197 14.02 -9.99 3.86
CA LEU A 197 13.04 -9.39 4.74
C LEU A 197 13.22 -7.87 4.72
N GLN A 198 12.12 -7.13 4.65
CA GLN A 198 12.11 -5.69 4.78
C GLN A 198 11.41 -5.30 6.07
N LEU A 199 12.14 -4.59 6.92
CA LEU A 199 11.61 -3.92 8.10
C LEU A 199 11.28 -2.48 7.73
N LYS A 200 10.06 -2.04 8.03
CA LYS A 200 9.64 -0.66 7.82
C LYS A 200 9.08 -0.07 9.09
N GLN A 201 9.63 1.07 9.49
CA GLN A 201 9.18 1.79 10.66
C GLN A 201 7.68 2.12 10.53
N ALA A 202 6.93 1.76 11.56
CA ALA A 202 5.51 2.04 11.69
C ALA A 202 5.31 3.08 12.79
N ARG A 203 4.85 4.27 12.39
CA ARG A 203 4.40 5.30 13.32
C ARG A 203 2.88 5.25 13.48
N ARG A 204 2.39 5.99 14.47
CA ARG A 204 0.97 6.28 14.59
C ARG A 204 0.46 6.89 13.28
N SER A 205 -0.62 6.34 12.76
CA SER A 205 -1.21 6.87 11.51
C SER A 205 -1.58 8.34 11.69
N VAL A 206 -1.21 9.20 10.73
CA VAL A 206 -1.52 10.64 10.77
C VAL A 206 -3.02 10.89 10.80
N VAL A 207 -3.82 10.00 10.19
CA VAL A 207 -5.28 10.08 10.23
C VAL A 207 -5.87 9.53 11.53
N ALA A 208 -5.11 8.75 12.31
CA ALA A 208 -5.65 8.13 13.53
C ALA A 208 -6.16 9.17 14.53
N ARG A 209 -5.53 10.34 14.61
CA ARG A 209 -5.96 11.39 15.55
C ARG A 209 -7.36 11.92 15.27
N PHE A 210 -7.76 11.97 14.00
CA PHE A 210 -9.07 12.45 13.58
C PHE A 210 -10.17 11.39 13.67
N VAL A 211 -9.80 10.15 14.02
CA VAL A 211 -10.71 9.01 13.99
C VAL A 211 -10.75 8.27 15.33
N HIS A 212 -9.67 8.31 16.10
CA HIS A 212 -9.48 7.61 17.36
C HIS A 212 -9.16 8.56 18.52
N GLY A 213 -9.16 9.88 18.29
CA GLY A 213 -8.69 10.87 19.25
C GLY A 213 -7.21 10.73 19.54
N ASP A 214 -6.76 11.08 20.75
CA ASP A 214 -5.33 11.06 21.10
C ASP A 214 -4.80 9.71 21.56
N SER A 215 -5.67 8.74 21.87
CA SER A 215 -5.27 7.40 22.28
C SER A 215 -5.03 6.48 21.07
N ALA A 216 -3.93 5.71 21.09
CA ALA A 216 -3.66 4.69 20.09
C ALA A 216 -4.42 3.40 20.43
N TRP A 217 -5.29 2.93 19.54
CA TRP A 217 -6.05 1.70 19.75
C TRP A 217 -5.21 0.42 19.67
N HIS A 218 -4.03 0.50 19.06
CA HIS A 218 -3.10 -0.62 18.94
C HIS A 218 -1.88 -0.29 19.79
N ALA A 219 -1.50 -1.21 20.67
CA ALA A 219 -0.28 -1.09 21.48
C ALA A 219 0.98 -1.02 20.59
N HIS A 220 0.97 -1.75 19.47
CA HIS A 220 2.06 -1.78 18.50
C HIS A 220 1.59 -1.31 17.11
N GLN A 221 2.23 -0.29 16.56
CA GLN A 221 1.90 0.29 15.25
C GLN A 221 2.31 -0.63 14.09
N GLY A 222 3.33 -1.47 14.28
CA GLY A 222 3.64 -2.53 13.33
C GLY A 222 2.49 -3.54 13.22
N GLN A 223 1.92 -3.96 14.37
CA GLN A 223 0.78 -4.88 14.43
C GLN A 223 -0.43 -4.28 13.72
N ARG A 224 -0.71 -2.99 13.96
CA ARG A 224 -1.78 -2.26 13.27
C ARG A 224 -1.65 -2.36 11.74
N VAL A 225 -0.45 -2.18 11.20
CA VAL A 225 -0.23 -2.25 9.75
C VAL A 225 -0.48 -3.67 9.24
N VAL A 226 0.04 -4.68 9.93
CA VAL A 226 -0.15 -6.09 9.56
C VAL A 226 -1.60 -6.50 9.57
N GLU A 227 -2.31 -6.25 10.68
CA GLU A 227 -3.73 -6.63 10.82
C GLU A 227 -4.60 -5.96 9.75
N TYR A 228 -4.39 -4.67 9.47
CA TYR A 228 -5.17 -3.99 8.43
C TYR A 228 -4.81 -4.46 7.03
N GLN A 229 -3.56 -4.79 6.76
CA GLN A 229 -3.18 -5.36 5.48
C GLN A 229 -3.83 -6.75 5.28
N GLN A 230 -3.81 -7.61 6.30
CA GLN A 230 -4.47 -8.92 6.28
C GLN A 230 -6.00 -8.81 6.14
N ALA A 231 -6.62 -7.84 6.81
CA ALA A 231 -8.05 -7.60 6.67
C ALA A 231 -8.41 -7.08 5.26
N LEU A 232 -7.60 -6.19 4.69
CA LEU A 232 -7.86 -5.55 3.39
C LEU A 232 -7.63 -6.50 2.21
N GLN A 233 -6.55 -7.28 2.25
CA GLN A 233 -6.08 -8.09 1.12
C GLN A 233 -6.73 -9.48 1.14
N THR A 234 -7.22 -9.96 -0.02
CA THR A 234 -7.68 -11.36 -0.14
C THR A 234 -6.53 -12.35 0.06
N VAL A 235 -5.33 -11.99 -0.40
CA VAL A 235 -4.09 -12.76 -0.20
C VAL A 235 -3.02 -11.77 0.24
N SER A 236 -2.52 -11.96 1.46
CA SER A 236 -1.40 -11.19 2.01
C SER A 236 -0.10 -11.95 1.87
N ASP A 237 1.01 -11.24 2.06
CA ASP A 237 2.32 -11.87 2.23
C ASP A 237 2.28 -12.83 3.45
N PRO A 238 2.65 -14.11 3.30
CA PRO A 238 2.68 -15.07 4.40
C PRO A 238 3.67 -14.71 5.51
N LEU A 239 4.73 -13.94 5.19
CA LEU A 239 5.76 -13.50 6.12
C LEU A 239 5.51 -12.07 6.63
N LEU A 240 4.24 -11.64 6.64
CA LEU A 240 3.86 -10.36 7.19
C LEU A 240 3.75 -10.45 8.72
N GLY A 241 4.65 -9.77 9.42
CA GLY A 241 4.70 -9.73 10.88
C GLY A 241 5.19 -8.38 11.40
N TRP A 242 5.52 -8.28 12.69
CA TRP A 242 5.98 -7.03 13.28
C TRP A 242 7.01 -7.25 14.38
N THR A 243 7.80 -6.22 14.68
CA THR A 243 8.77 -6.24 15.77
C THR A 243 9.10 -4.84 16.25
N THR A 244 9.84 -4.74 17.35
CA THR A 244 10.40 -3.50 17.89
C THR A 244 11.93 -3.56 17.80
N VAL A 245 12.56 -2.50 17.28
CA VAL A 245 14.02 -2.32 17.30
C VAL A 245 14.30 -1.08 18.14
N GLY A 246 14.93 -1.26 19.31
CA GLY A 246 15.09 -0.19 20.30
C GLY A 246 13.74 0.37 20.77
N ASP A 247 13.52 1.67 20.58
CA ASP A 247 12.27 2.39 20.87
C ASP A 247 11.31 2.48 19.67
N HIS A 248 11.72 1.92 18.52
CA HIS A 248 10.99 2.07 17.26
C HIS A 248 10.21 0.80 16.90
N GLN A 249 8.97 0.98 16.47
CA GLN A 249 8.07 -0.12 16.07
C GLN A 249 8.13 -0.33 14.56
N TYR A 250 8.16 -1.58 14.10
CA TYR A 250 8.29 -1.96 12.70
C TYR A 250 7.25 -2.99 12.29
N TYR A 251 6.87 -2.98 11.02
CA TYR A 251 6.30 -4.16 10.37
C TYR A 251 7.35 -4.78 9.45
N VAL A 252 7.31 -6.10 9.33
CA VAL A 252 8.23 -6.93 8.58
C VAL A 252 7.46 -7.62 7.46
N ARG A 253 8.04 -7.70 6.27
CA ARG A 253 7.47 -8.36 5.09
C ARG A 253 8.57 -8.88 4.19
N GLN A 254 8.25 -9.73 3.23
CA GLN A 254 9.17 -10.03 2.13
C GLN A 254 9.50 -8.76 1.35
N PHE A 255 10.78 -8.51 1.18
CA PHE A 255 11.26 -7.52 0.23
C PHE A 255 11.16 -8.09 -1.18
N ARG A 256 10.43 -7.38 -2.04
CA ARG A 256 10.36 -7.66 -3.47
C ARG A 256 10.70 -6.36 -4.18
N ASP A 257 11.97 -6.19 -4.54
CA ASP A 257 12.37 -5.02 -5.29
C ASP A 257 11.79 -5.12 -6.71
N MET A 258 10.81 -4.26 -6.97
CA MET A 258 10.19 -3.89 -8.26
C MET A 258 8.67 -3.78 -8.10
N LYS A 259 8.18 -2.54 -8.04
CA LYS A 259 6.75 -2.24 -7.96
C LYS A 259 6.07 -2.68 -9.27
N GLY A 260 5.08 -3.55 -9.17
CA GLY A 260 4.16 -3.88 -10.27
C GLY A 260 3.12 -2.82 -10.46
N ALA A 261 3.51 -1.57 -10.26
CA ALA A 261 2.62 -0.46 -10.44
C ALA A 261 2.27 -0.35 -11.92
N VAL A 262 1.05 0.06 -12.16
CA VAL A 262 0.65 0.66 -13.43
C VAL A 262 1.22 2.07 -13.41
N THR A 263 2.03 2.40 -14.42
CA THR A 263 2.54 3.77 -14.59
C THR A 263 1.39 4.63 -15.09
N VAL A 264 1.10 5.71 -14.36
CA VAL A 264 0.01 6.64 -14.70
C VAL A 264 0.53 7.82 -15.52
N ASP A 265 1.82 8.12 -15.42
CA ASP A 265 2.44 9.19 -16.19
C ASP A 265 2.31 8.94 -17.71
N GLY A 266 1.79 9.93 -18.42
CA GLY A 266 1.66 9.90 -19.88
C GLY A 266 0.56 8.99 -20.44
N ILE A 267 -0.33 8.45 -19.61
CA ILE A 267 -1.52 7.75 -20.12
C ILE A 267 -2.59 8.75 -20.58
N ASP A 268 -3.29 8.40 -21.66
CA ASP A 268 -4.39 9.23 -22.20
C ASP A 268 -5.62 9.28 -21.25
N ALA A 269 -6.48 10.28 -21.45
CA ALA A 269 -7.68 10.50 -20.66
C ALA A 269 -8.60 9.27 -20.55
N CYS A 270 -8.79 8.54 -21.66
CA CYS A 270 -9.63 7.34 -21.68
C CYS A 270 -8.99 6.21 -20.86
N ALA A 271 -7.69 6.01 -20.98
CA ALA A 271 -6.92 5.06 -20.18
C ALA A 271 -6.98 5.41 -18.69
N LEU A 272 -6.87 6.69 -18.33
CA LEU A 272 -7.01 7.16 -16.95
C LEU A 272 -8.40 6.87 -16.39
N ALA A 273 -9.48 7.17 -17.13
CA ALA A 273 -10.85 6.89 -16.69
C ALA A 273 -11.10 5.39 -16.46
N ASN A 274 -10.60 4.54 -17.36
CA ASN A 274 -10.66 3.08 -17.19
C ASN A 274 -9.88 2.62 -15.94
N TYR A 275 -8.67 3.14 -15.73
CA TYR A 275 -7.83 2.80 -14.58
C TYR A 275 -8.46 3.27 -13.26
N ALA A 276 -9.03 4.48 -13.25
CA ALA A 276 -9.75 5.04 -12.13
C ALA A 276 -10.96 4.17 -11.73
N GLY A 277 -11.72 3.65 -12.70
CA GLY A 277 -12.78 2.67 -12.44
C GLY A 277 -12.27 1.39 -11.75
N ILE A 278 -11.13 0.85 -12.20
CA ILE A 278 -10.48 -0.30 -11.55
C ILE A 278 -10.07 0.03 -10.11
N CYS A 279 -9.50 1.21 -9.88
CA CYS A 279 -9.13 1.65 -8.54
C CYS A 279 -10.36 1.80 -7.62
N GLY A 280 -11.46 2.35 -8.13
CA GLY A 280 -12.73 2.46 -7.41
C GLY A 280 -13.27 1.09 -6.99
N LEU A 281 -13.24 0.13 -7.91
CA LEU A 281 -13.62 -1.26 -7.66
C LEU A 281 -12.74 -1.90 -6.57
N LEU A 282 -11.41 -1.77 -6.67
CA LEU A 282 -10.45 -2.29 -5.68
C LEU A 282 -10.66 -1.67 -4.29
N LEU A 283 -10.97 -0.37 -4.23
CA LEU A 283 -11.28 0.32 -2.98
C LEU A 283 -12.59 -0.18 -2.36
N ALA A 284 -13.63 -0.38 -3.18
CA ALA A 284 -14.91 -0.94 -2.74
C ALA A 284 -14.70 -2.32 -2.10
N LYS A 285 -13.93 -3.18 -2.76
CA LYS A 285 -13.57 -4.48 -2.21
C LYS A 285 -12.88 -4.37 -0.84
N GLY A 286 -11.89 -3.47 -0.73
CA GLY A 286 -11.18 -3.25 0.52
C GLY A 286 -12.09 -2.76 1.65
N HIS A 287 -12.99 -1.83 1.35
CA HIS A 287 -13.98 -1.32 2.31
C HIS A 287 -15.03 -2.37 2.69
N ALA A 288 -15.49 -3.19 1.75
CA ALA A 288 -16.43 -4.28 2.03
C ALA A 288 -15.89 -5.28 3.06
N ARG A 289 -14.57 -5.54 3.05
CA ARG A 289 -13.89 -6.45 3.98
C ARG A 289 -13.66 -5.86 5.38
N THR A 290 -13.58 -4.54 5.50
CA THR A 290 -13.12 -3.86 6.73
C THR A 290 -14.17 -3.01 7.40
N SER A 291 -15.16 -2.51 6.64
CA SER A 291 -16.09 -1.45 7.04
C SER A 291 -17.55 -1.79 6.70
N GLY A 292 -17.84 -3.02 6.27
CA GLY A 292 -19.19 -3.55 6.11
C GLY A 292 -19.90 -3.10 4.83
N ALA A 293 -20.07 -4.03 3.88
CA ALA A 293 -20.59 -3.68 2.56
C ALA A 293 -22.02 -3.10 2.58
N SER A 294 -22.92 -3.69 3.36
CA SER A 294 -24.34 -3.32 3.39
C SER A 294 -24.58 -1.93 4.00
N MET A 295 -23.84 -1.55 5.04
CA MET A 295 -23.94 -0.22 5.66
C MET A 295 -23.49 0.87 4.68
N ILE A 296 -22.36 0.64 4.01
CA ILE A 296 -21.82 1.58 3.03
C ILE A 296 -22.76 1.66 1.82
N ALA A 297 -23.22 0.54 1.28
CA ALA A 297 -24.16 0.53 0.16
C ALA A 297 -25.45 1.29 0.49
N GLY A 298 -26.01 1.10 1.68
CA GLY A 298 -27.18 1.85 2.15
C GLY A 298 -26.92 3.36 2.26
N TYR A 299 -25.74 3.78 2.70
CA TYR A 299 -25.34 5.19 2.76
C TYR A 299 -25.14 5.81 1.37
N LEU A 300 -24.54 5.08 0.43
CA LEU A 300 -24.30 5.58 -0.93
C LEU A 300 -25.61 5.69 -1.73
N GLY A 301 -26.56 4.79 -1.48
CA GLY A 301 -27.81 4.72 -2.22
C GLY A 301 -27.63 4.33 -3.69
N SER A 302 -28.69 4.48 -4.48
CA SER A 302 -28.72 4.16 -5.92
C SER A 302 -28.47 5.36 -6.83
N SER A 303 -28.56 6.58 -6.30
CA SER A 303 -28.42 7.82 -7.07
C SER A 303 -26.95 8.22 -7.31
N ASP A 304 -26.72 9.11 -8.28
CA ASP A 304 -25.41 9.68 -8.62
C ASP A 304 -25.02 10.91 -7.77
N HIS A 305 -25.75 11.20 -6.68
CA HIS A 305 -25.49 12.35 -5.82
C HIS A 305 -24.07 12.32 -5.24
N ILE A 306 -23.61 11.14 -4.82
CA ILE A 306 -22.26 10.98 -4.28
C ILE A 306 -21.20 11.15 -5.37
N ASP A 307 -21.46 10.63 -6.57
CA ASP A 307 -20.58 10.71 -7.73
C ASP A 307 -20.31 12.19 -8.06
N ARG A 308 -21.38 12.99 -8.19
CA ARG A 308 -21.28 14.45 -8.40
C ARG A 308 -20.59 15.18 -7.24
N ALA A 309 -20.89 14.82 -5.99
CA ALA A 309 -20.29 15.45 -4.83
C ALA A 309 -18.77 15.19 -4.74
N MET A 310 -18.35 13.96 -5.06
CA MET A 310 -16.94 13.58 -5.07
C MET A 310 -16.18 14.20 -6.24
N CYS A 311 -16.80 14.38 -7.41
CA CYS A 311 -16.20 15.13 -8.52
C CYS A 311 -15.93 16.58 -8.13
N ARG A 312 -16.92 17.27 -7.53
CA ARG A 312 -16.73 18.64 -7.04
C ARG A 312 -15.64 18.74 -5.97
N PHE A 313 -15.59 17.77 -5.06
CA PHE A 313 -14.52 17.71 -4.05
C PHE A 313 -13.15 17.51 -4.71
N ALA A 314 -13.02 16.55 -5.63
CA ALA A 314 -11.78 16.21 -6.31
C ALA A 314 -11.20 17.41 -7.06
N ARG A 315 -12.03 18.13 -7.81
CA ARG A 315 -11.62 19.35 -8.51
C ARG A 315 -11.05 20.40 -7.56
N ARG A 316 -11.81 20.76 -6.52
CA ARG A 316 -11.40 21.79 -5.54
C ARG A 316 -10.13 21.39 -4.80
N TYR A 317 -9.99 20.11 -4.46
CA TYR A 317 -8.80 19.61 -3.77
C TYR A 317 -7.60 19.51 -4.71
N ALA A 318 -7.80 19.19 -6.00
CA ALA A 318 -6.72 19.27 -6.99
C ALA A 318 -6.24 20.73 -7.17
N GLU A 319 -7.15 21.71 -7.16
CA GLU A 319 -6.79 23.14 -7.14
C GLU A 319 -6.03 23.54 -5.86
N GLN A 320 -6.37 22.97 -4.71
CA GLN A 320 -5.59 23.18 -3.49
C GLN A 320 -4.20 22.54 -3.59
N THR A 321 -4.10 21.30 -4.09
CA THR A 321 -2.84 20.58 -4.29
C THR A 321 -1.87 21.38 -5.15
N GLU A 322 -2.36 21.95 -6.25
CA GLU A 322 -1.52 22.75 -7.15
C GLU A 322 -1.08 24.06 -6.48
N ARG A 323 -1.98 24.74 -5.75
CA ARG A 323 -1.61 25.95 -4.99
C ARG A 323 -0.56 25.66 -3.93
N ASP A 324 -0.68 24.54 -3.22
CA ASP A 324 0.29 24.10 -2.22
C ASP A 324 1.64 23.79 -2.86
N TYR A 325 1.64 23.18 -4.06
CA TYR A 325 2.85 22.93 -4.82
C TYR A 325 3.53 24.22 -5.28
N GLN A 326 2.77 25.19 -5.79
CA GLN A 326 3.32 26.51 -6.15
C GLN A 326 3.86 27.27 -4.93
N ALA A 327 3.19 27.19 -3.79
CA ALA A 327 3.68 27.77 -2.54
C ALA A 327 4.99 27.11 -2.07
N LEU A 328 5.12 25.78 -2.22
CA LEU A 328 6.36 25.07 -1.96
C LEU A 328 7.50 25.57 -2.87
N LEU A 329 7.25 25.69 -4.17
CA LEU A 329 8.23 26.19 -5.13
C LEU A 329 8.66 27.63 -4.81
N ALA A 330 7.71 28.50 -4.44
CA ALA A 330 8.01 29.88 -4.04
C ALA A 330 8.87 29.94 -2.77
N ALA A 331 8.55 29.11 -1.77
CA ALA A 331 9.34 29.02 -0.54
C ALA A 331 10.77 28.52 -0.78
N VAL A 332 10.96 27.58 -1.71
CA VAL A 332 12.28 27.13 -2.16
C VAL A 332 13.03 28.25 -2.88
N ALA A 333 12.38 28.94 -3.82
CA ALA A 333 12.98 30.05 -4.58
C ALA A 333 13.40 31.23 -3.68
N GLN A 334 12.67 31.47 -2.58
CA GLN A 334 12.98 32.50 -1.59
C GLN A 334 14.02 32.04 -0.54
N GLY A 335 14.47 30.79 -0.58
CA GLY A 335 15.42 30.24 0.39
C GLY A 335 14.83 29.97 1.78
N VAL A 336 13.50 30.02 1.94
CA VAL A 336 12.81 29.67 3.19
C VAL A 336 12.90 28.16 3.44
N LEU A 337 12.85 27.37 2.37
CA LEU A 337 13.04 25.93 2.40
C LEU A 337 14.26 25.55 1.57
N HIS A 338 15.14 24.73 2.15
CA HIS A 338 16.26 24.13 1.41
C HIS A 338 15.74 23.01 0.51
N ALA A 339 16.13 23.03 -0.76
CA ALA A 339 15.94 21.93 -1.69
C ALA A 339 17.25 21.69 -2.43
N GLU A 340 17.63 20.42 -2.55
CA GLU A 340 18.67 20.01 -3.49
C GLU A 340 17.99 19.81 -4.84
N ALA A 341 18.49 20.50 -5.87
CA ALA A 341 18.12 20.16 -7.24
C ALA A 341 18.64 18.74 -7.52
N GLY A 342 17.74 17.84 -7.91
CA GLY A 342 18.16 16.56 -8.45
C GLY A 342 19.05 16.78 -9.70
N PRO A 343 19.93 15.83 -10.02
CA PRO A 343 20.76 15.90 -11.22
C PRO A 343 19.94 16.03 -12.51
#